data_AF-E0SBR9-F1
#
_entry.id   AF-E0SBR9-F1
#
_cell.length_a   1.000
_cell.length_b   1.000
_cell.length_c   1.000
_cell.angle_alpha   90.00
_cell.angle_beta   90.00
_cell.angle_gamma   90.00
#
_symmetry.space_group_name_H-M   'P 1'
#
loop_
_entity.id
_entity.type
_entity.pdbx_description
1 polymer ?
#
loop_
_entity_poly.entity_id
_entity_poly.type
_entity_poly.pdbx_seq_one_letter_code
_entity_poly.pdbx_strand_id
1 'polypeptide(L)'
;MSTQFNFGRLHAIYSAAWTKNEPTIAFEVIQGRGRFVFMIFFSPEDKGSSGEHLFIYLRHMNSLLALKFYGSRRSGNFTVYLNDKQKEMMINELQLQPGAGNFSFNNFLSDLNINIPQELPEQIRVETLRDVWPCVSKELSDVVDESHKTILIGVTRLPDNSSPREKTLRKLYTFTDGSAEDIRRFINALKKNNYTLRWTANPDKKSKAFSELIVDMKR
;
A
#
# COMPACT_ATOMS: atom_id res chain seq x y z
N MET A 1 10.74 -7.25 25.27
CA MET A 1 11.79 -6.29 24.82
C MET A 1 11.42 -5.78 23.44
N SER A 2 12.02 -4.69 22.94
CA SER A 2 11.81 -4.24 21.55
C SER A 2 13.02 -4.57 20.69
N THR A 3 12.79 -5.14 19.51
CA THR A 3 13.83 -5.37 18.50
C THR A 3 13.84 -4.19 17.55
N GLN A 4 14.94 -3.44 17.51
CA GLN A 4 15.14 -2.36 16.55
C GLN A 4 15.73 -2.93 15.26
N PHE A 5 15.18 -2.54 14.11
CA PHE A 5 15.71 -2.96 12.80
C PHE A 5 15.50 -1.88 11.74
N ASN A 6 16.45 -1.74 10.80
CA ASN A 6 16.36 -0.78 9.69
C ASN A 6 16.14 -1.50 8.36
N PHE A 7 14.98 -1.30 7.75
CA PHE A 7 14.67 -1.79 6.40
C PHE A 7 15.26 -0.88 5.31
N GLY A 8 16.56 -0.61 5.38
CA GLY A 8 17.24 0.38 4.53
C GLY A 8 17.10 0.11 3.03
N ARG A 9 16.85 -1.14 2.63
CA ARG A 9 16.64 -1.52 1.22
C ARG A 9 15.29 -1.07 0.65
N LEU A 10 14.39 -0.54 1.48
CA LEU A 10 13.20 0.19 1.03
C LEU A 10 13.55 1.52 0.34
N HIS A 11 14.75 2.07 0.56
CA HIS A 11 15.10 3.40 0.09
C HIS A 11 15.00 3.56 -1.43
N ALA A 12 15.44 2.57 -2.20
CA ALA A 12 15.44 2.64 -3.66
C ALA A 12 14.01 2.78 -4.22
N ILE A 13 13.12 1.86 -3.82
CA ILE A 13 11.71 1.88 -4.26
C ILE A 13 10.92 3.04 -3.67
N TYR A 14 11.25 3.49 -2.45
CA TYR A 14 10.63 4.66 -1.83
C TYR A 14 10.96 5.93 -2.60
N SER A 15 12.24 6.15 -2.92
CA SER A 15 12.70 7.31 -3.67
C SER A 15 12.12 7.31 -5.09
N ALA A 16 12.07 6.15 -5.74
CA ALA A 16 11.44 6.01 -7.04
C ALA A 16 9.94 6.35 -7.01
N ALA A 17 9.20 5.84 -6.02
CA ALA A 17 7.77 6.12 -5.84
C ALA A 17 7.52 7.62 -5.59
N TRP A 18 8.38 8.27 -4.80
CA TRP A 18 8.32 9.71 -4.55
C TRP A 18 8.54 10.53 -5.84
N THR A 19 9.58 10.22 -6.61
CA THR A 19 9.90 10.93 -7.87
C THR A 19 8.84 10.72 -8.94
N LYS A 20 8.25 9.52 -9.03
CA LYS A 20 7.19 9.19 -10.00
C LYS A 20 5.80 9.65 -9.56
N ASN A 21 5.67 10.27 -8.39
CA ASN A 21 4.38 10.62 -7.78
C ASN A 21 3.43 9.41 -7.68
N GLU A 22 3.99 8.26 -7.27
CA GLU A 22 3.26 7.02 -7.02
C GLU A 22 3.02 6.89 -5.51
N PRO A 23 1.84 7.26 -5.00
CA PRO A 23 1.60 7.41 -3.57
C PRO A 23 1.35 6.07 -2.86
N THR A 24 1.81 4.95 -3.42
CA THR A 24 1.61 3.61 -2.86
C THR A 24 2.76 2.73 -3.27
N ILE A 25 3.23 1.89 -2.34
CA ILE A 25 4.20 0.83 -2.55
C ILE A 25 3.53 -0.44 -2.05
N ALA A 26 3.57 -1.50 -2.84
CA ALA A 26 3.06 -2.81 -2.47
C ALA A 26 3.90 -3.88 -3.18
N PHE A 27 4.47 -4.83 -2.45
CA PHE A 27 5.22 -5.95 -3.03
C PHE A 27 5.28 -7.11 -2.03
N GLU A 28 5.48 -8.33 -2.54
CA GLU A 28 5.67 -9.53 -1.72
C GLU A 28 7.14 -9.89 -1.59
N VAL A 29 7.56 -10.28 -0.39
CA VAL A 29 8.83 -10.94 -0.12
C VAL A 29 8.53 -12.34 0.42
N ILE A 30 9.14 -13.34 -0.21
CA ILE A 30 9.07 -14.73 0.23
C ILE A 30 10.35 -15.06 0.99
N GLN A 31 10.23 -15.58 2.21
CA GLN A 31 11.36 -16.05 3.00
C GLN A 31 11.04 -17.40 3.63
N GLY A 32 11.74 -18.45 3.18
CA GLY A 32 11.37 -19.82 3.51
C GLY A 32 9.93 -20.12 3.09
N ARG A 33 9.08 -20.49 4.05
CA ARG A 33 7.64 -20.67 3.82
C ARG A 33 6.81 -19.41 4.00
N GLY A 34 7.35 -18.40 4.69
CA GLY A 34 6.62 -17.18 5.01
C GLY A 34 6.44 -16.27 3.79
N ARG A 35 5.28 -15.60 3.72
CA ARG A 35 4.95 -14.64 2.66
C ARG A 35 4.59 -13.31 3.29
N PHE A 36 5.44 -12.33 3.07
CA PHE A 36 5.37 -11.01 3.70
C PHE A 36 5.04 -9.97 2.64
N VAL A 37 3.83 -9.43 2.68
CA VAL A 37 3.42 -8.37 1.74
C VAL A 37 3.64 -7.01 2.37
N PHE A 38 4.66 -6.31 1.89
CA PHE A 38 5.04 -4.97 2.34
C PHE A 38 4.18 -3.93 1.65
N MET A 39 3.62 -3.01 2.42
CA MET A 39 2.83 -1.88 1.92
C MET A 39 3.22 -0.57 2.61
N ILE A 40 3.36 0.49 1.82
CA ILE A 40 3.55 1.86 2.31
C ILE A 40 2.61 2.76 1.53
N PHE A 41 1.92 3.65 2.22
CA PHE A 41 0.95 4.55 1.63
C PHE A 41 1.31 6.01 1.90
N PHE A 42 1.34 6.80 0.84
CA PHE A 42 1.61 8.22 0.89
C PHE A 42 0.34 9.02 0.66
N SER A 43 0.18 10.10 1.40
CA SER A 43 -0.82 11.12 1.15
C SER A 43 -0.08 12.46 1.21
N PRO A 44 0.46 12.96 0.09
CA PRO A 44 1.20 14.22 0.03
C PRO A 44 0.45 15.40 0.68
N GLU A 45 -0.87 15.36 0.67
CA GLU A 45 -1.77 16.28 1.34
C GLU A 45 -1.75 16.16 2.89
N ASP A 46 -1.49 14.96 3.42
CA ASP A 46 -1.44 14.65 4.85
C ASP A 46 0.00 14.71 5.36
N LYS A 47 0.54 15.93 5.46
CA LYS A 47 1.93 16.22 5.84
C LYS A 47 2.38 15.56 7.17
N GLY A 48 1.44 15.19 8.06
CA GLY A 48 1.73 14.63 9.38
C GLY A 48 1.57 13.12 9.53
N SER A 49 1.13 12.37 8.50
CA SER A 49 0.92 10.90 8.62
C SER A 49 1.30 10.11 7.36
N SER A 50 1.61 10.81 6.28
CA SER A 50 2.02 10.23 5.00
C SER A 50 3.32 9.42 5.11
N GLY A 51 3.26 8.13 4.77
CA GLY A 51 4.43 7.25 4.77
C GLY A 51 5.10 7.10 6.14
N GLU A 52 4.33 7.23 7.23
CA GLU A 52 4.83 7.04 8.60
C GLU A 52 4.83 5.58 9.05
N HIS A 53 4.03 4.73 8.40
CA HIS A 53 3.90 3.34 8.76
C HIS A 53 4.35 2.43 7.61
N LEU A 54 5.03 1.36 7.99
CA LEU A 54 5.19 0.16 7.20
C LEU A 54 4.09 -0.82 7.59
N PHE A 55 3.29 -1.22 6.62
CA PHE A 55 2.36 -2.32 6.80
C PHE A 55 2.97 -3.60 6.24
N ILE A 56 2.91 -4.69 6.99
CA ILE A 56 3.35 -6.02 6.54
C ILE A 56 2.19 -6.98 6.75
N TYR A 57 1.57 -7.44 5.67
CA TYR A 57 0.57 -8.49 5.73
C TYR A 57 1.25 -9.85 5.73
N LEU A 58 0.94 -10.65 6.74
CA LEU A 58 1.42 -12.00 6.95
C LEU A 58 0.38 -12.97 6.40
N ARG A 59 0.64 -13.60 5.24
CA ARG A 59 -0.41 -14.34 4.52
C ARG A 59 -0.90 -15.57 5.27
N HIS A 60 0.00 -16.36 5.82
CA HIS A 60 -0.38 -17.58 6.54
C HIS A 60 -1.12 -17.25 7.84
N MET A 61 -0.68 -16.18 8.52
CA MET A 61 -1.32 -15.69 9.75
C MET A 61 -2.61 -14.89 9.49
N ASN A 62 -2.88 -14.54 8.23
CA ASN A 62 -3.96 -13.62 7.84
C ASN A 62 -4.05 -12.39 8.75
N SER A 63 -2.91 -11.74 9.00
CA SER A 63 -2.78 -10.65 9.97
C SER A 63 -1.94 -9.51 9.41
N LEU A 64 -2.33 -8.26 9.68
CA LEU A 64 -1.54 -7.09 9.30
C LEU A 64 -0.70 -6.60 10.48
N LEU A 65 0.59 -6.39 10.24
CA LEU A 65 1.45 -5.64 11.12
C LEU A 65 1.49 -4.18 10.68
N ALA A 66 1.22 -3.25 11.60
CA ALA A 66 1.48 -1.83 11.41
C ALA A 66 2.71 -1.43 12.23
N LEU A 67 3.81 -1.10 11.55
CA LEU A 67 5.09 -0.73 12.16
C LEU A 67 5.35 0.75 11.90
N LYS A 68 5.52 1.54 12.96
CA LYS A 68 5.87 2.96 12.83
C LYS A 68 7.33 3.11 12.41
N PHE A 69 7.59 3.94 11.40
CA PHE A 69 8.94 4.33 11.01
C PHE A 69 9.50 5.39 11.96
N TYR A 70 10.81 5.28 12.20
CA TYR A 70 11.61 6.22 12.99
C TYR A 70 12.78 6.71 12.14
N GLY A 71 13.02 8.02 12.15
CA GLY A 71 14.06 8.66 11.36
C GLY A 71 13.57 9.22 10.00
N SER A 72 14.54 9.74 9.24
CA SER A 72 14.29 10.37 7.94
C SER A 72 14.32 9.34 6.81
N ARG A 73 13.16 9.12 6.19
CA ARG A 73 13.02 8.21 5.04
C ARG A 73 13.77 8.74 3.81
N ARG A 74 13.84 10.08 3.68
CA ARG A 74 14.61 10.76 2.63
C ARG A 74 16.11 10.43 2.70
N SER A 75 16.65 10.20 3.89
CA SER A 75 18.05 9.80 4.07
C SER A 75 18.24 8.28 4.13
N GLY A 76 17.23 7.48 3.76
CA GLY A 76 17.32 6.01 3.76
C GLY A 76 17.11 5.34 5.13
N ASN A 77 16.64 6.07 6.15
CA ASN A 77 16.39 5.50 7.47
C ASN A 77 14.95 5.01 7.58
N PHE A 78 14.77 3.70 7.48
CA PHE A 78 13.51 2.97 7.60
C PHE A 78 13.52 2.12 8.88
N THR A 79 13.90 2.75 10.00
CA THR A 79 14.00 2.09 11.29
C THR A 79 12.61 1.82 11.85
N VAL A 80 12.38 0.62 12.35
CA VAL A 80 11.18 0.22 13.08
C VAL A 80 11.56 -0.45 14.40
N TYR A 81 10.63 -0.47 15.34
CA TYR A 81 10.74 -1.22 16.58
C TYR A 81 9.66 -2.28 16.63
N LEU A 82 10.05 -3.54 16.78
CA LEU A 82 9.13 -4.66 16.91
C LEU A 82 9.03 -5.09 18.37
N ASN A 83 7.81 -5.16 18.91
CA ASN A 83 7.58 -5.76 20.22
C ASN A 83 7.55 -7.29 20.13
N ASP A 84 7.54 -7.97 21.29
CA ASP A 84 7.59 -9.43 21.36
C ASP A 84 6.42 -10.09 20.62
N LYS A 85 5.20 -9.53 20.71
CA LYS A 85 4.02 -10.02 19.96
C LYS A 85 4.22 -9.94 18.45
N GLN A 86 4.72 -8.82 17.94
CA GLN A 86 4.97 -8.63 16.50
C GLN A 86 6.07 -9.58 16.01
N LYS A 87 7.12 -9.78 16.82
CA LYS A 87 8.16 -10.76 16.55
C LYS A 87 7.58 -12.18 16.46
N GLU A 88 6.77 -12.60 17.42
CA GLU A 88 6.11 -13.91 17.42
C GLU A 88 5.22 -14.08 16.19
N MET A 89 4.44 -13.06 15.81
CA MET A 89 3.63 -13.11 14.58
C MET A 89 4.48 -13.36 13.33
N MET A 90 5.60 -12.66 13.17
CA MET A 90 6.51 -12.87 12.04
C MET A 90 7.17 -14.24 12.06
N ILE A 91 7.47 -14.79 13.25
CA ILE A 91 8.03 -16.14 13.39
C ILE A 91 6.98 -17.20 13.01
N ASN A 92 5.73 -17.03 13.45
CA ASN A 92 4.65 -17.95 13.12
C ASN A 92 4.33 -17.95 11.62
N GLU A 93 4.46 -16.80 10.95
CA GLU A 93 4.34 -16.71 9.49
C GLU A 93 5.35 -17.61 8.75
N LEU A 94 6.53 -17.87 9.33
CA LEU A 94 7.52 -18.76 8.74
C LEU A 94 7.14 -20.25 8.82
N GLN A 95 6.13 -20.62 9.59
CA GLN A 95 5.66 -21.99 9.79
C GLN A 95 6.81 -22.98 10.11
N LEU A 96 7.73 -22.54 10.98
CA LEU A 96 8.89 -23.33 11.37
C LEU A 96 8.47 -24.57 12.15
N GLN A 97 9.13 -25.70 11.89
CA GLN A 97 8.92 -26.92 12.65
C GLN A 97 9.68 -26.85 13.99
N PRO A 98 9.05 -27.20 15.12
CA PRO A 98 9.73 -27.28 16.40
C PRO A 98 10.93 -28.25 16.34
N GLY A 99 12.07 -27.82 16.89
CA GLY A 99 13.28 -28.66 17.00
C GLY A 99 14.17 -28.70 15.75
N ALA A 100 13.82 -28.00 14.66
CA ALA A 100 14.64 -27.92 13.46
C ALA A 100 15.56 -26.68 13.48
N GLY A 101 16.82 -26.88 13.88
CA GLY A 101 17.91 -25.90 13.74
C GLY A 101 17.87 -24.70 14.72
N ASN A 102 18.86 -23.81 14.58
CA ASN A 102 19.00 -22.60 15.39
C ASN A 102 18.39 -21.39 14.65
N PHE A 103 17.18 -20.98 15.03
CA PHE A 103 16.53 -19.79 14.46
C PHE A 103 17.05 -18.50 15.12
N SER A 104 17.50 -17.54 14.29
CA SER A 104 17.86 -16.18 14.72
C SER A 104 16.93 -15.17 14.07
N PHE A 105 16.16 -14.45 14.88
CA PHE A 105 15.24 -13.44 14.40
C PHE A 105 15.96 -12.27 13.69
N ASN A 106 17.15 -11.89 14.14
CA ASN A 106 17.94 -10.83 13.50
C ASN A 106 18.44 -11.25 12.11
N ASN A 107 18.84 -12.52 11.95
CA ASN A 107 19.24 -13.04 10.64
C ASN A 107 18.04 -13.07 9.70
N PHE A 108 16.88 -13.55 10.19
CA PHE A 108 15.64 -13.51 9.44
C PHE A 108 15.28 -12.10 8.95
N LEU A 109 15.34 -11.07 9.81
CA LEU A 109 15.07 -9.69 9.40
C LEU A 109 16.09 -9.19 8.37
N SER A 110 17.35 -9.58 8.51
CA SER A 110 18.41 -9.25 7.56
C SER A 110 18.14 -9.87 6.18
N ASP A 111 17.78 -11.15 6.14
CA ASP A 111 17.44 -11.85 4.90
C ASP A 111 16.18 -11.26 4.25
N LEU A 112 15.15 -10.99 5.06
CA LEU A 112 13.93 -10.34 4.60
C LEU A 112 14.23 -8.99 3.95
N ASN A 113 15.11 -8.19 4.56
CA ASN A 113 15.54 -6.91 4.00
C ASN A 113 16.35 -7.07 2.72
N ILE A 114 17.25 -8.05 2.62
CA ILE A 114 18.04 -8.34 1.41
C ILE A 114 17.12 -8.62 0.22
N ASN A 115 16.05 -9.39 0.46
CA ASN A 115 15.08 -9.78 -0.57
C ASN A 115 14.07 -8.67 -0.95
N ILE A 116 14.15 -7.48 -0.34
CA ILE A 116 13.37 -6.33 -0.80
C ILE A 116 13.80 -5.94 -2.22
N PRO A 117 12.85 -5.85 -3.18
CA PRO A 117 13.17 -5.47 -4.55
C PRO A 117 13.72 -4.04 -4.59
N GLN A 118 14.72 -3.82 -5.42
CA GLN A 118 15.34 -2.49 -5.60
C GLN A 118 14.63 -1.67 -6.70
N GLU A 119 13.83 -2.33 -7.52
CA GLU A 119 12.95 -1.74 -8.51
C GLU A 119 11.56 -2.35 -8.36
N LEU A 120 10.51 -1.53 -8.46
CA LEU A 120 9.13 -1.99 -8.33
C LEU A 120 8.35 -1.65 -9.60
N PRO A 121 8.07 -2.63 -10.47
CA PRO A 121 7.20 -2.44 -11.62
C PRO A 121 5.78 -2.05 -11.19
N GLU A 122 5.17 -1.10 -11.90
CA GLU A 122 3.82 -0.59 -11.60
C GLU A 122 2.76 -1.70 -11.59
N GLN A 123 2.86 -2.64 -12.52
CA GLN A 123 1.91 -3.75 -12.64
C GLN A 123 1.98 -4.68 -11.43
N ILE A 124 3.18 -5.08 -10.99
CA ILE A 124 3.39 -5.90 -9.79
C ILE A 124 2.81 -5.22 -8.55
N ARG A 125 3.01 -3.89 -8.43
CA ARG A 125 2.43 -3.11 -7.34
C ARG A 125 0.90 -3.20 -7.32
N VAL A 126 0.25 -3.01 -8.47
CA VAL A 126 -1.21 -3.01 -8.56
C VAL A 126 -1.78 -4.41 -8.34
N GLU A 127 -1.17 -5.44 -8.92
CA GLU A 127 -1.58 -6.83 -8.74
C GLU A 127 -1.44 -7.25 -7.27
N THR A 128 -0.30 -6.97 -6.65
CA THR A 128 -0.07 -7.27 -5.22
C THR A 128 -1.10 -6.58 -4.35
N LEU A 129 -1.36 -5.29 -4.61
CA LEU A 129 -2.35 -4.54 -3.83
C LEU A 129 -3.75 -5.14 -3.99
N ARG A 130 -4.19 -5.45 -5.22
CA ARG A 130 -5.51 -6.04 -5.49
C ARG A 130 -5.69 -7.39 -4.83
N ASP A 131 -4.65 -8.22 -4.85
CA ASP A 131 -4.67 -9.56 -4.28
C ASP A 131 -4.83 -9.53 -2.75
N VAL A 132 -4.13 -8.62 -2.06
CA VAL A 132 -4.22 -8.55 -0.59
C VAL A 132 -5.34 -7.67 -0.07
N TRP A 133 -5.86 -6.72 -0.87
CA TRP A 133 -6.83 -5.72 -0.42
C TRP A 133 -8.07 -6.31 0.27
N PRO A 134 -8.70 -7.39 -0.23
CA PRO A 134 -9.85 -8.00 0.45
C PRO A 134 -9.56 -8.40 1.90
N CYS A 135 -8.33 -8.79 2.19
CA CYS A 135 -7.90 -9.23 3.52
C CYS A 135 -7.57 -8.05 4.46
N VAL A 136 -6.98 -6.98 3.93
CA VAL A 136 -6.42 -5.88 4.75
C VAL A 136 -7.28 -4.62 4.79
N SER A 137 -8.30 -4.51 3.93
CA SER A 137 -9.09 -3.28 3.75
C SER A 137 -9.75 -2.74 5.02
N LYS A 138 -10.17 -3.62 5.93
CA LYS A 138 -10.75 -3.23 7.22
C LYS A 138 -9.75 -2.56 8.15
N GLU A 139 -8.52 -3.08 8.18
CA GLU A 139 -7.44 -2.59 9.05
C GLU A 139 -6.73 -1.37 8.44
N LEU A 140 -6.88 -1.16 7.12
CA LEU A 140 -6.36 -0.02 6.37
C LEU A 140 -7.43 1.06 6.11
N SER A 141 -8.49 1.15 6.91
CA SER A 141 -9.58 2.12 6.72
C SER A 141 -9.10 3.57 6.71
N ASP A 142 -8.07 3.90 7.49
CA ASP A 142 -7.57 5.29 7.62
C ASP A 142 -6.66 5.70 6.46
N VAL A 143 -6.22 4.71 5.68
CA VAL A 143 -5.37 4.84 4.50
C VAL A 143 -6.20 5.09 3.23
N VAL A 144 -7.44 4.62 3.18
CA VAL A 144 -8.35 4.84 2.03
C VAL A 144 -9.59 5.59 2.49
N ASP A 145 -9.80 6.77 1.91
CA ASP A 145 -10.87 7.69 2.29
C ASP A 145 -12.24 7.04 2.10
N GLU A 146 -13.09 7.09 3.12
CA GLU A 146 -14.41 6.44 3.13
C GLU A 146 -14.34 4.98 2.64
N SER A 147 -13.45 4.15 3.19
CA SER A 147 -13.15 2.78 2.73
C SER A 147 -14.38 1.87 2.49
N HIS A 148 -15.48 2.13 3.20
CA HIS A 148 -16.77 1.43 3.05
C HIS A 148 -17.51 1.75 1.73
N LYS A 149 -17.19 2.87 1.06
CA LYS A 149 -17.77 3.23 -0.24
C LYS A 149 -16.94 2.62 -1.37
N THR A 150 -17.38 1.49 -1.89
CA THR A 150 -16.67 0.67 -2.89
C THR A 150 -17.28 0.77 -4.29
N ILE A 151 -18.49 1.31 -4.44
CA ILE A 151 -19.19 1.39 -5.73
C ILE A 151 -18.85 2.72 -6.41
N LEU A 152 -18.18 2.65 -7.55
CA LEU A 152 -17.78 3.81 -8.35
C LEU A 152 -18.97 4.33 -9.17
N ILE A 153 -19.37 5.58 -8.97
CA ILE A 153 -20.57 6.15 -9.62
C ILE A 153 -20.28 7.33 -10.55
N GLY A 154 -19.00 7.66 -10.77
CA GLY A 154 -18.59 8.70 -11.71
C GLY A 154 -17.46 9.60 -11.21
N VAL A 155 -17.24 10.68 -11.95
CA VAL A 155 -16.32 11.77 -11.60
C VAL A 155 -17.11 13.03 -11.23
N THR A 156 -16.51 13.93 -10.47
CA THR A 156 -17.07 15.25 -10.18
C THR A 156 -15.98 16.30 -10.16
N ARG A 157 -16.30 17.50 -10.67
CA ARG A 157 -15.40 18.65 -10.57
C ARG A 157 -15.37 19.12 -9.12
N LEU A 158 -14.18 19.44 -8.62
CA LEU A 158 -13.99 20.02 -7.31
C LEU A 158 -14.14 21.55 -7.38
N PRO A 159 -14.48 22.21 -6.25
CA PRO A 159 -14.46 23.66 -6.16
C PRO A 159 -13.09 24.25 -6.53
N ASP A 160 -13.10 25.50 -6.97
CA ASP A 160 -11.86 26.24 -7.21
C ASP A 160 -11.04 26.32 -5.89
N ASN A 161 -9.71 26.20 -6.00
CA ASN A 161 -8.76 26.06 -4.88
C ASN A 161 -8.80 24.74 -4.08
N SER A 162 -9.60 23.76 -4.50
CA SER A 162 -9.49 22.38 -3.97
C SER A 162 -8.56 21.52 -4.82
N SER A 163 -8.18 20.33 -4.33
CA SER A 163 -7.43 19.35 -5.11
C SER A 163 -7.88 17.92 -4.76
N PRO A 164 -7.83 16.98 -5.71
CA PRO A 164 -8.20 15.60 -5.46
C PRO A 164 -7.29 14.98 -4.39
N ARG A 165 -7.88 14.21 -3.47
CA ARG A 165 -7.14 13.51 -2.40
C ARG A 165 -6.62 12.17 -2.92
N GLU A 166 -5.36 11.84 -2.63
CA GLU A 166 -4.76 10.56 -3.04
C GLU A 166 -5.50 9.38 -2.41
N LYS A 167 -5.98 9.53 -1.18
CA LYS A 167 -6.74 8.47 -0.49
C LYS A 167 -8.02 8.08 -1.24
N THR A 168 -8.68 9.04 -1.90
CA THR A 168 -9.87 8.81 -2.73
C THR A 168 -9.50 8.20 -4.08
N LEU A 169 -8.41 8.67 -4.69
CA LEU A 169 -7.93 8.20 -5.99
C LEU A 169 -7.34 6.77 -5.92
N ARG A 170 -6.73 6.41 -4.79
CA ARG A 170 -6.15 5.08 -4.53
C ARG A 170 -7.16 3.96 -4.73
N LYS A 171 -8.45 4.22 -4.49
CA LYS A 171 -9.54 3.27 -4.72
C LYS A 171 -9.62 2.73 -6.14
N LEU A 172 -9.13 3.47 -7.15
CA LEU A 172 -9.07 2.95 -8.51
C LEU A 172 -8.14 1.74 -8.60
N TYR A 173 -7.00 1.76 -7.92
CA TYR A 173 -6.07 0.64 -7.96
C TYR A 173 -6.65 -0.63 -7.33
N THR A 174 -7.61 -0.49 -6.41
CA THR A 174 -8.19 -1.61 -5.64
C THR A 174 -9.56 -2.08 -6.10
N PHE A 175 -10.41 -1.19 -6.64
CA PHE A 175 -11.81 -1.49 -6.95
C PHE A 175 -12.15 -1.42 -8.44
N THR A 176 -11.16 -1.23 -9.32
CA THR A 176 -11.38 -1.33 -10.77
C THR A 176 -10.45 -2.35 -11.42
N ASP A 177 -10.79 -2.76 -12.63
CA ASP A 177 -10.09 -3.74 -13.47
C ASP A 177 -9.06 -3.11 -14.43
N GLY A 178 -8.90 -1.78 -14.42
CA GLY A 178 -7.99 -1.07 -15.32
C GLY A 178 -6.52 -1.48 -15.17
N SER A 179 -5.72 -1.32 -16.23
CA SER A 179 -4.27 -1.53 -16.13
C SER A 179 -3.62 -0.46 -15.24
N ALA A 180 -2.45 -0.75 -14.66
CA ALA A 180 -1.73 0.22 -13.83
C ALA A 180 -1.45 1.53 -14.61
N GLU A 181 -1.09 1.40 -15.90
CA GLU A 181 -0.82 2.53 -16.77
C GLU A 181 -2.07 3.37 -17.04
N ASP A 182 -3.20 2.73 -17.37
CA ASP A 182 -4.44 3.46 -17.66
C ASP A 182 -4.97 4.17 -16.43
N ILE A 183 -4.94 3.51 -15.26
CA ILE A 183 -5.35 4.13 -13.99
C ILE A 183 -4.45 5.34 -13.69
N ARG A 184 -3.13 5.23 -13.87
CA ARG A 184 -2.20 6.34 -13.65
C ARG A 184 -2.48 7.51 -14.60
N ARG A 185 -2.65 7.23 -15.89
CA ARG A 185 -3.01 8.25 -16.90
C ARG A 185 -4.31 8.96 -16.53
N PHE A 186 -5.31 8.20 -16.10
CA PHE A 186 -6.61 8.73 -15.68
C PHE A 186 -6.52 9.58 -14.42
N ILE A 187 -5.80 9.13 -13.39
CA ILE A 187 -5.54 9.90 -12.17
C ILE A 187 -4.83 11.23 -12.49
N ASN A 188 -3.83 11.22 -13.38
CA ASN A 188 -3.13 12.44 -13.80
C ASN A 188 -4.08 13.40 -14.52
N ALA A 189 -4.98 12.89 -15.37
CA ALA A 189 -6.00 13.69 -16.02
C ALA A 189 -6.99 14.31 -15.01
N LEU A 190 -7.45 13.53 -14.02
CA LEU A 190 -8.32 14.02 -12.94
C LEU A 190 -7.66 15.17 -12.17
N LYS A 191 -6.41 14.99 -11.73
CA LYS A 191 -5.64 16.02 -11.02
C LYS A 191 -5.48 17.30 -11.85
N LYS A 192 -5.08 17.15 -13.13
CA LYS A 192 -4.88 18.29 -14.05
C LYS A 192 -6.14 19.11 -14.25
N ASN A 193 -7.31 18.49 -14.24
CA ASN A 193 -8.60 19.15 -14.50
C ASN A 193 -9.38 19.49 -13.21
N ASN A 194 -8.80 19.26 -12.03
CA ASN A 194 -9.46 19.43 -10.73
C ASN A 194 -10.76 18.60 -10.58
N TYR A 195 -10.71 17.33 -10.98
CA TYR A 195 -11.79 16.35 -10.79
C TYR A 195 -11.42 15.31 -9.75
N THR A 196 -12.41 14.82 -8.99
CA THR A 196 -12.28 13.66 -8.10
C THR A 196 -13.29 12.57 -8.48
N LEU A 197 -13.15 11.41 -7.85
CA LEU A 197 -14.05 10.28 -8.02
C LEU A 197 -15.19 10.34 -7.01
N ARG A 198 -16.37 9.88 -7.42
CA ARG A 198 -17.50 9.66 -6.53
C ARG A 198 -17.68 8.18 -6.27
N TRP A 199 -17.70 7.84 -4.99
CA TRP A 199 -17.93 6.47 -4.50
C TRP A 199 -19.20 6.44 -3.66
N THR A 200 -19.89 5.30 -3.63
CA THR A 200 -21.05 5.05 -2.76
C THR A 200 -20.98 3.67 -2.12
N ALA A 201 -21.69 3.49 -1.02
CA ALA A 201 -21.93 2.20 -0.38
C ALA A 201 -23.35 1.67 -0.68
N ASN A 202 -24.17 2.42 -1.40
CA ASN A 202 -25.54 2.01 -1.75
C ASN A 202 -25.51 0.98 -2.91
N PRO A 203 -25.91 -0.28 -2.67
CA PRO A 203 -25.89 -1.35 -3.67
C PRO A 203 -26.87 -1.12 -4.83
N ASP A 204 -27.89 -0.29 -4.66
CA ASP A 204 -28.89 0.02 -5.69
C ASP A 204 -28.35 0.98 -6.77
N LYS A 205 -27.17 1.58 -6.55
CA LYS A 205 -26.53 2.46 -7.52
C LYS A 205 -25.75 1.63 -8.54
N LYS A 206 -26.01 1.89 -9.83
CA LYS A 206 -25.26 1.28 -10.92
C LYS A 206 -23.78 1.67 -10.84
N SER A 207 -22.93 0.66 -10.65
CA SER A 207 -21.48 0.82 -10.74
C SER A 207 -21.08 1.18 -12.16
N LYS A 208 -20.18 2.16 -12.31
CA LYS A 208 -19.57 2.51 -13.59
C LYS A 208 -18.31 1.70 -13.80
N ALA A 209 -18.15 1.15 -15.00
CA ALA A 209 -16.89 0.54 -15.39
C ALA A 209 -15.81 1.61 -15.61
N PHE A 210 -14.54 1.25 -15.45
CA PHE A 210 -13.44 2.19 -15.65
C PHE A 210 -13.43 2.80 -17.07
N SER A 211 -13.77 2.00 -18.09
CA SER A 211 -13.91 2.45 -19.48
C SER A 211 -14.98 3.53 -19.68
N GLU A 212 -16.08 3.48 -18.92
CA GLU A 212 -17.16 4.48 -18.99
C GLU A 212 -16.70 5.84 -18.45
N LEU A 213 -15.79 5.86 -17.46
CA LEU A 213 -15.27 7.08 -16.86
C LEU A 213 -14.36 7.87 -17.79
N ILE A 214 -13.59 7.17 -18.63
CA ILE A 214 -12.71 7.80 -19.63
C ILE A 214 -13.56 8.60 -20.63
N VAL A 215 -14.76 8.12 -20.94
CA VAL A 215 -15.70 8.81 -21.84
C VAL A 215 -16.30 10.04 -21.16
N ASP A 216 -16.67 9.95 -19.88
CA ASP A 216 -17.24 11.07 -19.11
C ASP A 216 -16.31 12.29 -19.03
N MET A 217 -14.99 12.09 -19.03
CA MET A 217 -14.01 13.19 -19.00
C MET A 217 -13.76 13.87 -20.36
N LYS A 218 -14.20 13.27 -21.47
CA LYS A 218 -14.05 13.85 -22.82
C LYS A 218 -15.22 14.76 -23.22
N ARG A 219 -16.27 14.81 -22.41
CA ARG A 219 -17.44 15.68 -22.58
C ARG A 219 -17.30 16.91 -21.71
#